data_AF-A0A0H3KJY2-F1
#
_entry.id   AF-A0A0H3KJY2-F1
#
_cell.length_a   1.000
_cell.length_b   1.000
_cell.length_c   1.000
_cell.angle_alpha   90.00
_cell.angle_beta   90.00
_cell.angle_gamma   90.00
#
_symmetry.space_group_name_H-M   'P 1'
#
loop_
_entity.id
_entity.type
_entity.pdbx_description
1 polymer ?
#
loop_
_entity_poly.entity_id
_entity_poly.type
_entity_poly.pdbx_seq_one_letter_code
_entity_poly.pdbx_strand_id
1 'polypeptide(L)' 'MLRKKAPVTRSPRGVLSSKPVYMRLMPDERRALEELSTLLNRSTSSVARLVYLEGVERYRAKVTGPAAQLHASSFAGR' A
#
# COMPACT_ATOMS: atom_id res chain seq x y z
N MET A 1 -37.68 33.11 6.55
CA MET A 1 -36.23 33.00 6.33
C MET A 1 -35.75 31.62 6.78
N LEU A 2 -35.39 30.72 5.85
CA LEU A 2 -35.07 29.32 6.17
C LEU A 2 -33.59 29.18 6.55
N ARG A 3 -33.29 28.86 7.82
CA ARG A 3 -31.91 28.60 8.28
C ARG A 3 -31.36 27.34 7.59
N LYS A 4 -30.25 27.45 6.87
CA LYS A 4 -29.57 26.30 6.26
C LYS A 4 -29.00 25.40 7.38
N LYS A 5 -29.36 24.12 7.34
CA LYS A 5 -28.87 23.07 8.26
C LYS A 5 -27.36 22.91 8.06
N ALA A 6 -26.59 22.82 9.15
CA ALA A 6 -25.15 22.57 9.07
C ALA A 6 -24.85 21.24 8.36
N PRO A 7 -23.73 21.11 7.63
CA PRO A 7 -23.41 19.91 6.87
C PRO A 7 -23.38 18.65 7.76
N VAL A 8 -24.14 17.62 7.38
CA VAL A 8 -24.35 16.35 8.12
C VAL A 8 -23.18 15.37 7.98
N THR A 9 -22.05 15.77 7.37
CA THR A 9 -20.87 14.89 7.25
C THR A 9 -19.62 15.59 7.76
N ARG A 10 -18.87 14.89 8.62
CA ARG A 10 -17.58 15.35 9.16
C ARG A 10 -16.42 15.15 8.19
N SER A 11 -16.66 14.58 7.01
CA SER A 11 -15.62 14.31 6.00
C SER A 11 -15.92 15.09 4.72
N PRO A 12 -15.01 15.95 4.25
CA PRO A 12 -15.14 16.61 2.94
C PRO A 12 -15.31 15.55 1.85
N ARG A 13 -16.26 15.76 0.94
CA ARG A 13 -16.38 14.95 -0.28
C ARG A 13 -15.06 15.05 -1.05
N GLY A 14 -14.28 13.97 -1.10
CA GLY A 14 -12.95 13.95 -1.73
C GLY A 14 -11.82 13.48 -0.82
N VAL A 15 -12.03 13.35 0.50
CA VAL A 15 -11.09 12.57 1.33
C VAL A 15 -11.39 11.10 1.07
N LEU A 16 -10.77 10.55 0.01
CA LEU A 16 -10.65 9.11 -0.18
C LEU A 16 -10.13 8.56 1.16
N SER A 17 -10.98 7.87 1.91
CA SER A 17 -10.57 7.11 3.07
C SER A 17 -9.78 5.89 2.58
N SER A 18 -8.61 6.10 1.98
CA SER A 18 -7.66 5.03 1.74
C SER A 18 -6.96 4.79 3.06
N LYS A 19 -7.58 3.96 3.90
CA LYS A 19 -6.89 3.36 5.04
C LYS A 19 -5.56 2.79 4.53
N PRO A 20 -4.44 3.08 5.18
CA PRO A 20 -3.16 2.50 4.79
C PRO A 20 -3.25 0.98 4.72
N VAL A 21 -2.56 0.37 3.75
CA VAL A 21 -2.42 -1.08 3.71
C VAL A 21 -1.48 -1.46 4.85
N TYR A 22 -2.01 -2.15 5.86
CA TYR A 22 -1.20 -2.68 6.95
C TYR A 22 -0.45 -3.92 6.46
N MET A 23 0.88 -3.89 6.55
CA MET A 23 1.75 -5.01 6.25
C MET A 23 2.23 -5.67 7.55
N ARG A 24 2.17 -7.01 7.61
CA ARG A 24 2.80 -7.78 8.68
C ARG A 24 4.29 -7.92 8.33
N LEU A 25 5.13 -7.35 9.18
CA LEU A 25 6.58 -7.54 9.14
C LEU A 25 6.97 -8.49 10.25
N MET A 26 7.85 -9.43 9.93
CA MET A 26 8.57 -10.21 10.94
C MET A 26 9.47 -9.27 11.77
N PRO A 27 9.84 -9.67 13.00
CA PRO A 27 10.66 -8.82 13.88
C PRO A 27 11.94 -8.31 13.22
N ASP A 28 12.64 -9.18 12.47
CA ASP A 28 13.89 -8.83 11.80
C ASP A 28 13.68 -7.85 10.64
N GLU A 29 12.61 -8.05 9.85
CA GLU A 29 12.24 -7.16 8.75
C GLU A 29 11.85 -5.77 9.27
N ARG A 30 11.14 -5.72 10.40
CA ARG A 30 10.79 -4.47 11.10
C ARG A 30 12.05 -3.75 11.57
N ARG A 31 12.98 -4.46 12.21
CA ARG A 31 14.22 -3.89 12.71
C ARG A 31 15.05 -3.28 11.58
N ALA A 32 15.22 -4.00 10.47
CA ALA A 32 15.95 -3.50 9.31
C ALA A 32 15.30 -2.23 8.73
N LEU A 33 13.97 -2.17 8.68
CA LEU A 33 13.24 -0.98 8.24
C LEU A 33 13.45 0.21 9.19
N GLU A 34 13.44 -0.02 10.50
CA GLU A 34 13.66 1.00 11.52
C GLU A 34 15.09 1.56 11.47
N GLU A 35 16.10 0.69 11.33
CA GLU A 35 17.50 1.09 11.15
C GLU A 35 17.69 1.95 9.90
N LEU A 36 17.08 1.57 8.77
CA LEU A 36 17.09 2.38 7.54
C LEU A 36 16.40 3.74 7.72
N SER A 37 15.33 3.77 8.51
CA SER A 37 14.58 5.01 8.79
C SER A 37 15.41 6.00 9.59
N THR A 38 16.15 5.52 10.58
CA THR A 38 17.11 6.32 11.34
C THR A 38 18.24 6.81 10.44
N LEU A 39 18.82 5.94 9.61
CA LEU A 39 19.91 6.30 8.69
C LEU A 39 19.50 7.39 7.69
N LEU A 40 18.28 7.30 7.14
CA LEU A 40 17.76 8.23 6.14
C LEU A 40 17.11 9.48 6.75
N ASN A 41 17.02 9.57 8.09
CA ASN A 41 16.30 10.61 8.82
C ASN A 41 14.87 10.84 8.30
N ARG A 42 14.11 9.74 8.14
CA ARG A 42 12.73 9.74 7.63
C ARG A 42 11.84 8.86 8.48
N SER A 43 10.53 9.06 8.40
CA SER A 43 9.57 8.18 9.08
C SER A 43 9.58 6.76 8.50
N THR A 44 9.33 5.78 9.35
CA THR A 44 9.24 4.35 8.97
C THR A 44 8.24 4.12 7.85
N SER A 45 7.06 4.75 7.90
CA SER A 45 6.06 4.68 6.83
C SER A 45 6.56 5.26 5.50
N SER A 46 7.38 6.30 5.52
CA SER A 46 7.97 6.90 4.32
C SER A 46 9.00 5.97 3.70
N VAL A 47 9.91 5.42 4.51
CA VAL A 47 10.91 4.44 4.05
C VAL A 47 10.24 3.17 3.55
N ALA A 48 9.23 2.65 4.25
CA ALA A 48 8.47 1.49 3.81
C ALA A 48 7.85 1.70 2.42
N ARG A 49 7.30 2.89 2.18
CA ARG A 49 6.74 3.24 0.87
C ARG A 49 7.81 3.28 -0.22
N LEU A 50 9.00 3.83 0.07
CA LEU A 50 10.10 3.88 -0.90
C LEU A 50 10.57 2.47 -1.27
N VAL A 51 10.78 1.61 -0.27
CA VAL A 51 11.14 0.20 -0.47
C VAL A 51 10.07 -0.54 -1.28
N TYR A 52 8.79 -0.33 -0.96
CA TYR A 52 7.68 -0.89 -1.73
C TYR A 52 7.72 -0.46 -3.20
N LEU A 53 7.87 0.83 -3.48
CA LEU A 53 7.91 1.34 -4.86
C LEU A 53 9.09 0.77 -5.65
N GLU A 54 10.26 0.64 -5.02
CA GLU A 54 11.43 -0.01 -5.64
C GLU A 54 11.17 -1.50 -5.95
N GLY A 55 10.54 -2.21 -5.01
CA GLY A 55 10.20 -3.61 -5.18
C GLY A 55 9.09 -3.86 -6.21
N VAL A 56 8.12 -2.95 -6.33
CA VAL A 56 6.96 -3.09 -7.23
C VAL A 56 7.40 -3.20 -8.69
N GLU A 57 8.33 -2.37 -9.16
CA GLU A 57 8.77 -2.43 -10.55
C GLU A 57 9.44 -3.77 -10.86
N ARG A 58 10.29 -4.26 -9.94
CA ARG A 58 10.93 -5.57 -10.06
C ARG A 58 9.91 -6.70 -10.01
N TYR A 59 8.90 -6.59 -9.14
CA TYR A 59 7.85 -7.59 -9.01
C TYR A 59 6.93 -7.62 -10.24
N ARG A 60 6.55 -6.46 -10.78
CA ARG A 60 5.79 -6.34 -12.03
C ARG A 60 6.53 -7.00 -13.19
N ALA A 61 7.82 -6.75 -13.33
CA ALA A 61 8.63 -7.40 -14.37
C ALA A 61 8.62 -8.93 -14.23
N LYS A 62 8.70 -9.46 -13.00
CA LYS A 62 8.63 -10.90 -12.73
C LYS A 62 7.27 -11.51 -13.09
N VAL A 63 6.17 -10.83 -12.75
CA VAL A 63 4.80 -11.37 -12.90
C VAL A 63 4.21 -11.15 -14.29
N THR A 64 4.65 -10.12 -15.02
CA THR A 64 4.14 -9.84 -16.39
C THR A 64 4.99 -10.52 -17.47
N GLY A 65 6.16 -11.07 -17.13
CA GLY A 65 6.99 -11.82 -18.06
C GLY A 65 6.28 -13.10 -18.57
N PRO A 66 6.62 -13.60 -19.78
CA PRO A 66 5.93 -14.73 -20.43
C PRO A 66 5.97 -16.04 -19.62
N ALA A 67 6.86 -16.19 -18.64
CA ALA A 67 6.93 -17.36 -17.76
C ALA A 67 5.93 -17.34 -16.57
N ALA A 68 5.28 -16.21 -16.29
CA ALA A 68 4.45 -16.03 -15.09
C ALA A 68 2.94 -16.28 -15.33
N GLN A 69 2.52 -16.53 -16.58
CA GLN A 69 1.14 -16.87 -16.92
C GLN A 69 0.74 -18.33 -16.55
N LEU A 70 1.64 -19.12 -15.95
CA LEU A 70 1.38 -20.52 -15.59
C LEU A 70 0.39 -20.70 -14.42
N HIS A 71 0.03 -19.63 -13.70
CA HIS A 71 -0.90 -19.70 -12.56
C HIS A 71 -2.25 -19.00 -12.80
N ALA A 72 -2.62 -18.73 -14.05
CA ALA A 72 -4.02 -18.50 -14.38
C ALA A 72 -4.75 -19.86 -14.31
N SER A 73 -5.08 -20.31 -13.10
CA SER A 73 -5.92 -21.48 -12.89
C SER A 73 -7.26 -21.22 -13.59
N SER A 74 -7.45 -21.85 -14.75
CA SER A 74 -8.74 -21.95 -15.41
C SER A 74 -9.71 -22.62 -14.45
N PHE A 75 -10.50 -21.82 -13.75
CA PHE A 75 -11.64 -22.32 -13.00
C PHE A 75 -12.72 -22.69 -14.04
N ALA A 76 -12.60 -23.89 -14.61
CA ALA A 76 -13.66 -24.51 -15.40
C ALA A 76 -14.80 -24.90 -14.44
N GLY A 77 -15.77 -24.00 -14.30
CA GLY A 77 -17.04 -24.29 -13.62
C GLY A 77 -17.90 -25.20 -14.49
N ARG A 78 -18.34 -26.31 -13.89
CA ARG A 78 -19.41 -27.19 -14.37
C ARG A 78 -20.77 -26.53 -14.25
#